data_AF-A0A651DKS3-F1
#
_entry.id   AF-A0A651DKS3-F1
#
_cell.length_a   1.000
_cell.length_b   1.000
_cell.length_c   1.000
_cell.angle_alpha   90.00
_cell.angle_beta   90.00
_cell.angle_gamma   90.00
#
_symmetry.space_group_name_H-M   'P 1'
#
loop_
_entity.id
_entity.type
_entity.pdbx_description
1 polymer ?
#
loop_
_entity_poly.entity_id
_entity_poly.type
_entity_poly.pdbx_seq_one_letter_code
_entity_poly.pdbx_strand_id
1 'polypeptide(L)'
;MATKVSYSYARQHLASLLDQAEDNQEAVYISRRNREEMVLLPAAEYRSVEETAHLLRSPENARRLLRALQRALEADVKPSTLPELRRDVGLEEAED
;
A
#
# COMPACT_ATOMS: atom_id res chain seq x y z
N MET A 1 -10.60 -2.46 13.49
CA MET A 1 -11.41 -3.71 13.38
C MET A 1 -12.44 -3.42 12.31
N ALA A 2 -12.47 -4.15 11.20
CA ALA A 2 -13.22 -3.68 10.03
C ALA A 2 -14.72 -3.45 10.31
N THR A 3 -15.20 -2.25 9.99
CA THR A 3 -16.59 -1.84 10.23
C THR A 3 -17.51 -2.49 9.21
N LYS A 4 -18.60 -3.13 9.66
CA LYS A 4 -19.58 -3.79 8.78
C LYS A 4 -20.95 -3.19 8.95
N VAL A 5 -21.56 -2.75 7.85
CA VAL A 5 -22.85 -2.07 7.83
C VAL A 5 -23.78 -2.67 6.78
N SER A 6 -25.08 -2.43 6.94
CA SER A 6 -26.06 -2.76 5.90
C SER A 6 -26.05 -1.69 4.79
N TYR A 7 -26.45 -2.07 3.59
CA TYR A 7 -26.64 -1.13 2.48
C TYR A 7 -27.56 0.04 2.84
N SER A 8 -28.65 -0.21 3.57
CA SER A 8 -29.59 0.84 3.98
C SER A 8 -28.94 1.85 4.92
N TYR A 9 -28.10 1.39 5.85
CA TYR A 9 -27.31 2.26 6.73
C TYR A 9 -26.27 3.05 5.92
N ALA A 10 -25.50 2.36 5.08
CA ALA A 10 -24.47 3.00 4.25
C ALA A 10 -25.05 4.10 3.36
N ARG A 11 -26.23 3.88 2.77
CA ARG A 11 -26.92 4.90 1.97
C ARG A 11 -27.29 6.15 2.79
N GLN A 12 -27.66 6.00 4.06
CA GLN A 12 -28.06 7.12 4.92
C GLN A 12 -26.85 7.85 5.54
N HIS A 13 -25.72 7.16 5.68
CA HIS A 13 -24.54 7.63 6.41
C HIS A 13 -23.27 7.67 5.55
N LEU A 14 -23.39 7.76 4.22
CA LEU A 14 -22.26 7.58 3.30
C LEU A 14 -21.11 8.56 3.58
N ALA A 15 -21.40 9.83 3.81
CA ALA A 15 -20.37 10.84 4.10
C ALA A 15 -19.53 10.45 5.33
N SER A 16 -20.19 10.16 6.46
CA SER A 16 -19.50 9.74 7.69
C SER A 16 -18.71 8.44 7.51
N LEU A 17 -19.16 7.51 6.66
CA LEU A 17 -18.42 6.28 6.36
C LEU A 17 -17.19 6.54 5.49
N LEU A 18 -17.25 7.52 4.57
CA LEU A 18 -16.10 7.96 3.79
C LEU A 18 -15.05 8.60 4.72
N ASP A 19 -15.49 9.54 5.57
CA ASP A 19 -14.61 10.20 6.55
C ASP A 19 -13.96 9.15 7.47
N GLN A 20 -14.76 8.21 7.98
CA GLN A 20 -14.24 7.13 8.83
C GLN A 20 -13.23 6.24 8.10
N ALA A 21 -13.47 5.90 6.83
CA ALA A 21 -12.57 5.06 6.05
C ALA A 21 -11.25 5.79 5.73
N GLU A 22 -11.32 7.10 5.48
CA GLU A 22 -10.15 7.95 5.25
C GLU A 22 -9.32 8.14 6.53
N ASP A 23 -9.95 8.60 7.61
CA ASP A 23 -9.27 8.94 8.87
C ASP A 23 -8.59 7.74 9.53
N ASN A 24 -9.25 6.58 9.48
CA ASN A 24 -8.72 5.37 10.12
C ASN A 24 -7.88 4.51 9.17
N GLN A 25 -7.88 4.82 7.87
CA GLN A 25 -7.34 3.96 6.81
C GLN A 25 -7.84 2.50 6.91
N GLU A 26 -9.08 2.31 7.35
CA GLU A 26 -9.69 0.98 7.53
C GLU A 26 -10.81 0.73 6.50
N ALA A 27 -10.96 -0.54 6.10
CA ALA A 27 -12.01 -0.99 5.21
C ALA A 27 -13.40 -0.97 5.88
N VAL A 28 -14.41 -0.49 5.15
CA VAL A 28 -15.83 -0.61 5.54
C VAL A 28 -16.53 -1.62 4.65
N TYR A 29 -17.10 -2.66 5.25
CA TYR A 29 -17.86 -3.70 4.57
C TYR A 29 -19.34 -3.33 4.50
N ILE A 30 -19.90 -3.35 3.30
CA ILE A 30 -21.30 -3.02 3.03
C ILE A 30 -22.01 -4.27 2.53
N SER A 31 -23.00 -4.72 3.29
CA SER A 31 -23.78 -5.92 2.99
C SER A 31 -25.15 -5.59 2.40
N ARG A 32 -25.58 -6.35 1.38
CA ARG A 32 -26.93 -6.25 0.79
C ARG A 32 -27.57 -7.63 0.75
N ARG A 33 -28.87 -7.72 1.07
CA ARG A 33 -29.61 -8.99 1.07
C ARG A 33 -29.44 -9.71 -0.27
N ASN A 34 -29.10 -11.01 -0.19
CA ASN A 34 -28.94 -11.91 -1.33
C ASN A 34 -27.93 -11.42 -2.39
N ARG A 35 -26.91 -10.65 -1.97
CA ARG A 35 -25.82 -10.16 -2.82
C ARG A 35 -24.50 -10.31 -2.08
N GLU A 36 -23.42 -10.30 -2.83
CA GLU A 36 -22.07 -10.27 -2.30
C GLU A 36 -21.80 -8.98 -1.51
N GLU A 37 -20.91 -9.06 -0.54
CA GLU A 37 -20.47 -7.89 0.22
C GLU A 37 -19.57 -7.00 -0.63
N MET A 38 -19.70 -5.68 -0.43
CA MET A 38 -18.85 -4.69 -1.06
C MET A 38 -17.91 -4.11 -0.02
N VAL A 39 -16.73 -3.67 -0.45
CA VAL A 39 -15.77 -3.01 0.42
C VAL A 39 -15.58 -1.58 -0.04
N LEU A 40 -15.71 -0.64 0.88
CA LEU A 40 -15.33 0.76 0.71
C LEU A 40 -13.92 0.95 1.27
N LEU A 41 -13.03 1.49 0.45
CA LEU A 41 -11.66 1.82 0.78
C LEU A 41 -11.34 3.23 0.26
N PRO A 42 -10.46 3.99 0.93
CA PRO A 42 -9.83 5.13 0.32
C PRO A 42 -9.13 4.70 -0.98
N ALA A 43 -9.23 5.52 -2.03
CA ALA A 43 -8.62 5.20 -3.32
C ALA A 43 -7.09 5.03 -3.22
N ALA A 44 -6.44 5.77 -2.31
CA ALA A 44 -5.01 5.63 -2.04
C ALA A 44 -4.67 4.25 -1.45
N GLU A 45 -5.50 3.74 -0.54
CA GLU A 45 -5.32 2.43 0.07
C GLU A 45 -5.48 1.30 -0.96
N TYR A 46 -6.52 1.38 -1.79
CA TYR A 46 -6.71 0.42 -2.88
C TYR A 46 -5.51 0.38 -3.83
N ARG A 47 -4.99 1.54 -4.25
CA ARG A 47 -3.79 1.62 -5.09
C ARG A 47 -2.55 1.04 -4.42
N SER A 48 -2.39 1.27 -3.11
CA SER A 48 -1.28 0.70 -2.32
C SER A 48 -1.31 -0.83 -2.34
N VAL A 49 -2.51 -1.42 -2.20
CA VAL A 49 -2.71 -2.87 -2.29
C VAL A 49 -2.42 -3.39 -3.70
N GLU A 50 -2.91 -2.70 -4.75
CA GLU A 50 -2.61 -3.07 -6.14
C GLU A 50 -1.11 -3.06 -6.43
N GLU A 51 -0.40 -2.02 -6.01
CA GLU A 51 1.04 -1.89 -6.20
C GLU A 51 1.80 -2.98 -5.42
N THR A 52 1.42 -3.23 -4.17
CA THR A 52 2.04 -4.29 -3.37
C THR A 52 1.82 -5.66 -4.02
N ALA A 53 0.60 -5.95 -4.48
CA ALA A 53 0.30 -7.18 -5.20
C ALA A 53 1.10 -7.28 -6.51
N HIS A 54 1.28 -6.16 -7.23
CA HIS A 54 2.10 -6.08 -8.43
C HIS A 54 3.58 -6.42 -8.13
N LEU A 55 4.18 -5.75 -7.15
CA LEU A 55 5.56 -5.97 -6.72
C LEU A 55 5.80 -7.42 -6.28
N LEU A 56 4.84 -8.02 -5.58
CA LEU A 56 4.94 -9.39 -5.08
C LEU A 56 4.57 -10.47 -6.11
N ARG A 57 4.04 -10.09 -7.28
CA ARG A 57 3.59 -11.03 -8.32
C ARG A 57 4.72 -11.91 -8.86
N SER A 58 5.94 -11.39 -8.94
CA SER A 58 7.13 -12.16 -9.31
C SER A 58 7.77 -12.75 -8.06
N PRO A 59 7.85 -14.10 -7.92
CA PRO A 59 8.44 -14.72 -6.74
C PRO A 59 9.89 -14.28 -6.49
N GLU A 60 10.64 -14.03 -7.57
CA GLU A 60 12.02 -13.56 -7.48
C GLU A 60 12.09 -12.09 -7.03
N ASN A 61 11.20 -11.23 -7.55
CA ASN A 61 11.12 -9.84 -7.10
C ASN A 61 10.70 -9.75 -5.62
N ALA A 62 9.70 -10.53 -5.21
CA ALA A 62 9.25 -10.61 -3.82
C ALA A 62 10.39 -10.98 -2.87
N ARG A 63 11.21 -12.00 -3.22
CA ARG A 63 12.39 -12.38 -2.42
C ARG A 63 13.40 -11.24 -2.30
N ARG A 64 13.67 -10.52 -3.39
CA ARG A 64 14.61 -9.38 -3.39
C ARG A 64 14.11 -8.24 -2.51
N LEU A 65 12.84 -7.88 -2.64
CA LEU A 65 12.21 -6.83 -1.84
C LEU A 65 12.20 -7.17 -0.35
N LEU A 66 11.80 -8.39 0.02
CA LEU A 66 11.78 -8.82 1.42
C LEU A 66 13.19 -8.86 2.03
N ARG A 67 14.21 -9.32 1.29
CA ARG A 67 15.61 -9.25 1.72
C ARG A 67 16.11 -7.81 1.88
N ALA A 68 15.74 -6.92 0.96
CA ALA A 68 16.11 -5.51 1.06
C ALA A 68 15.46 -4.84 2.27
N LEU A 69 14.17 -5.13 2.52
CA LEU A 69 13.45 -4.68 3.71
C LEU A 69 14.11 -5.18 5.00
N GLN A 70 14.50 -6.46 5.06
CA GLN A 70 15.20 -7.01 6.23
C GLN A 70 16.50 -6.26 6.51
N ARG A 71 17.36 -6.05 5.49
CA ARG A 71 18.61 -5.29 5.66
C ARG A 71 18.37 -3.86 6.14
N ALA A 72 17.31 -3.21 5.65
CA ALA A 72 16.94 -1.86 6.06
C ALA A 72 16.49 -1.81 7.53
N LEU A 73 15.70 -2.80 7.98
CA LEU A 73 15.23 -2.90 9.37
C LEU A 73 16.37 -3.23 10.34
N GLU A 74 17.35 -4.01 9.91
CA GLU A 74 18.55 -4.32 10.68
C GLU A 74 19.57 -3.15 10.73
N ALA A 75 19.27 -2.04 10.03
CA ALA A 75 20.16 -0.88 9.87
C ALA A 75 21.55 -1.24 9.32
N ASP A 76 21.64 -2.32 8.56
CA ASP A 76 22.88 -2.81 7.94
C ASP A 76 23.30 -1.96 6.71
N VAL A 77 22.56 -0.88 6.43
CA VAL A 77 22.82 0.01 5.30
C VAL A 77 23.31 1.35 5.81
N LYS A 78 24.60 1.64 5.58
CA LYS A 78 25.14 2.98 5.82
C LYS A 78 24.47 3.97 4.85
N PRO A 79 23.93 5.09 5.34
CA PRO A 79 23.47 6.16 4.47
C PRO A 79 24.60 6.61 3.55
N SER A 80 24.29 6.82 2.27
CA SER A 80 25.21 7.41 1.30
C SER A 80 24.51 8.56 0.58
N THR A 81 25.30 9.52 0.09
CA THR A 81 24.78 10.58 -0.76
C THR A 81 24.51 10.05 -2.17
N LEU A 82 23.62 10.72 -2.91
CA LEU A 82 23.33 10.34 -4.30
C LEU A 82 24.59 10.29 -5.18
N PRO A 83 25.54 11.27 -5.10
CA PRO A 83 26.78 11.21 -5.86
C PRO A 83 27.68 10.02 -5.49
N GLU A 84 27.83 9.71 -4.20
CA GLU A 84 28.62 8.56 -3.74
C GLU A 84 28.00 7.24 -4.23
N LEU A 85 26.68 7.08 -4.10
CA LEU A 85 25.99 5.89 -4.58
C LEU A 85 26.15 5.69 -6.10
N ARG A 86 26.05 6.77 -6.88
CA ARG A 86 26.26 6.72 -8.34
C ARG A 86 27.66 6.21 -8.69
N ARG A 87 28.69 6.66 -7.96
CA ARG A 87 30.06 6.16 -8.12
C ARG A 87 30.17 4.68 -7.76
N ASP A 88 29.64 4.29 -6.61
CA ASP A 88 29.74 2.92 -6.10
C ASP A 88 29.03 1.89 -6.99
N VAL A 89 27.93 2.29 -7.66
CA VAL A 89 27.17 1.43 -8.57
C VAL A 89 27.56 1.57 -10.04
N GLY A 90 28.59 2.36 -10.36
CA GLY A 90 29.10 2.52 -11.72
C GLY A 90 28.17 3.30 -12.66
N LEU A 91 27.37 4.23 -12.12
CA LEU A 91 26.46 5.12 -12.83
C LEU A 91 26.98 6.57 -12.87
N GLU A 92 28.30 6.79 -12.94
CA GLU A 92 28.83 8.14 -13.13
C GLU A 92 28.35 8.67 -14.50
N GLU A 93 27.58 9.75 -14.48
CA GLU A 93 27.24 10.50 -15.70
C GLU A 93 28.56 10.99 -16.29
N ALA A 94 28.85 10.62 -17.54
CA ALA A 94 29.94 11.24 -18.28
C ALA A 94 29.62 12.73 -18.39
N GLU A 95 30.41 13.58 -17.75
CA GLU A 95 30.33 15.02 -17.95
C GLU A 95 30.72 15.32 -19.42
N ASP A 96 29.79 15.92 -20.18
CA ASP A 96 30.04 16.60 -21.46
C ASP A 96 30.83 17.90 -21.24
#